data_AF-A0A8S3X1L8-F1
#
_entry.id   AF-A0A8S3X1L8-F1
#
_cell.length_a   1.000
_cell.length_b   1.000
_cell.length_c   1.000
_cell.angle_alpha   90.00
_cell.angle_beta   90.00
_cell.angle_gamma   90.00
#
_symmetry.space_group_name_H-M   'P 1'
#
loop_
_entity.id
_entity.type
_entity.pdbx_description
1 polymer ?
#
loop_
_entity_poly.entity_id
_entity_poly.type
_entity_poly.pdbx_seq_one_letter_code
_entity_poly.pdbx_strand_id
1 'polypeptide(L)'
;MHVKSRGTKPKASWWTEELETLKREVVGLHHQLHAPKRQGMPLEHILETRKQKKELYANKMREESTRHFREFCELQTKENVWSLMNRLLKNATPRHPPVTLNRGSTYTTDSQETAKALLHHFYPDDSPDTLT
;
A
#
# COMPACT_ATOMS: atom_id res chain seq x y z
N MET A 1 -3.08 28.63 10.84
CA MET A 1 -4.22 27.76 11.22
C MET A 1 -4.72 27.06 9.95
N HIS A 2 -4.57 25.73 9.85
CA HIS A 2 -5.04 24.99 8.67
C HIS A 2 -6.49 24.55 8.89
N VAL A 3 -7.40 25.14 8.14
CA VAL A 3 -8.85 24.83 8.17
C VAL A 3 -9.06 23.47 7.50
N LYS A 4 -9.53 22.48 8.27
CA LYS A 4 -9.93 21.16 7.73
C LYS A 4 -11.25 21.32 6.97
N SER A 5 -11.22 21.25 5.64
CA SER A 5 -12.43 21.09 4.84
C SER A 5 -12.99 19.67 5.05
N ARG A 6 -14.31 19.59 5.27
CA ARG A 6 -15.03 18.32 5.46
C ARG A 6 -15.15 17.62 4.09
N GLY A 7 -14.63 16.41 3.98
CA GLY A 7 -14.98 15.46 2.90
C GLY A 7 -13.85 15.02 1.96
N THR A 8 -12.73 15.75 1.88
CA THR A 8 -11.58 15.33 1.07
C THR A 8 -10.53 14.71 1.98
N LYS A 9 -10.12 13.47 1.70
CA LYS A 9 -8.97 12.85 2.36
C LYS A 9 -7.78 13.81 2.19
N PRO A 10 -7.10 14.22 3.28
CA PRO A 10 -5.96 15.12 3.15
C PRO A 10 -4.94 14.43 2.24
N LYS A 11 -4.63 15.08 1.12
CA LYS A 11 -3.52 14.63 0.26
C LYS A 11 -2.25 14.73 1.08
N ALA A 12 -1.33 13.80 0.83
CA ALA A 12 -0.04 13.83 1.50
C ALA A 12 0.67 15.17 1.20
N SER A 13 1.41 15.71 2.17
CA SER A 13 2.10 17.01 2.05
C SER A 13 3.14 17.04 0.93
N TRP A 14 3.70 15.88 0.56
CA TRP A 14 4.65 15.71 -0.53
C TRP A 14 4.01 15.55 -1.91
N TRP A 15 2.67 15.56 -1.99
CA TRP A 15 1.97 15.34 -3.24
C TRP A 15 1.98 16.61 -4.11
N THR A 16 2.79 16.60 -5.16
CA THR A 16 2.94 17.74 -6.08
C THR A 16 1.89 17.72 -7.19
N GLU A 17 1.70 18.88 -7.83
CA GLU A 17 0.81 19.01 -9.00
C GLU A 17 1.29 18.16 -10.19
N GLU A 18 2.61 18.04 -10.35
CA GLU A 18 3.25 17.17 -11.36
C GLU A 18 2.90 15.69 -11.16
N LEU A 19 2.81 15.20 -9.91
CA LEU A 19 2.36 13.84 -9.65
C LEU A 19 0.87 13.65 -9.96
N GLU A 20 0.06 14.70 -9.76
CA GLU A 20 -1.36 14.66 -10.10
C GLU A 20 -1.58 14.62 -11.62
N THR A 21 -0.81 15.38 -12.40
CA THR A 21 -0.87 15.34 -13.87
C THR A 21 -0.47 13.97 -14.39
N LEU A 22 0.67 13.42 -13.93
CA LEU A 22 1.14 12.08 -14.30
C LEU A 22 0.12 10.99 -13.94
N LYS A 23 -0.48 11.08 -12.74
CA LYS A 23 -1.55 10.16 -12.32
C LYS A 23 -2.76 10.24 -13.27
N ARG A 24 -3.21 11.45 -13.62
CA ARG A 24 -4.34 11.63 -14.55
C ARG A 24 -4.04 11.04 -15.92
N GLU A 25 -2.82 11.22 -16.44
CA GLU A 25 -2.39 10.63 -17.71
C GLU A 25 -2.42 9.10 -17.67
N VAL A 26 -1.86 8.48 -16.62
CA VAL A 26 -1.86 7.02 -16.47
C VAL A 26 -3.28 6.45 -16.35
N VAL A 27 -4.15 7.11 -15.58
CA VAL A 27 -5.56 6.73 -15.43
C VAL A 27 -6.30 6.92 -16.76
N GLY A 28 -6.04 8.01 -17.48
CA GLY A 28 -6.60 8.27 -18.80
C GLY A 28 -6.24 7.16 -19.79
N LEU A 29 -4.96 6.80 -19.88
CA LEU A 29 -4.48 5.69 -20.72
C LEU A 29 -5.09 4.34 -20.30
N HIS A 30 -5.27 4.12 -19.01
CA HIS A 30 -5.94 2.92 -18.51
C HIS A 30 -7.41 2.87 -18.95
N HIS A 31 -8.15 3.97 -18.82
CA HIS A 31 -9.53 4.05 -19.30
C HIS A 31 -9.62 3.93 -20.83
N GLN A 32 -8.64 4.43 -21.58
CA GLN A 32 -8.60 4.26 -23.04
C GLN A 32 -8.43 2.79 -23.47
N LEU A 33 -7.69 1.99 -22.71
CA LEU A 33 -7.54 0.55 -22.94
C LEU A 33 -8.82 -0.24 -22.61
N HIS A 34 -9.53 0.17 -21.56
CA HIS A 34 -10.75 -0.51 -21.09
C HIS A 34 -12.04 0.10 -21.65
N ALA A 35 -11.96 1.22 -22.37
CA ALA A 35 -13.04 1.72 -23.19
C ALA A 35 -13.52 0.59 -24.09
N PRO A 36 -14.85 0.38 -24.23
CA PRO A 36 -15.42 -0.87 -24.73
C PRO A 36 -14.88 -1.18 -26.12
N LYS A 37 -13.84 -2.03 -26.19
CA LYS A 37 -13.28 -2.61 -27.43
C LYS A 37 -13.24 -1.63 -28.60
N ARG A 38 -12.42 -0.57 -28.52
CA ARG A 38 -12.24 0.39 -29.63
C ARG A 38 -11.84 -0.32 -30.93
N GLN A 39 -12.79 -0.48 -31.84
CA GLN A 39 -12.77 -0.19 -33.30
C GLN A 39 -11.47 -0.43 -34.11
N GLY A 40 -10.62 -1.40 -33.74
CA GLY A 40 -9.49 -1.82 -34.59
C GLY A 40 -8.25 -0.91 -34.60
N MET A 41 -8.06 -0.05 -33.60
CA MET A 41 -6.81 0.72 -33.47
C MET A 41 -5.62 -0.15 -33.01
N PRO A 42 -4.37 0.19 -33.39
CA PRO A 42 -3.17 -0.51 -32.92
C PRO A 42 -2.99 -0.35 -31.40
N LEU A 43 -3.30 -1.41 -30.66
CA LEU A 43 -3.28 -1.43 -29.19
C LEU A 43 -1.86 -1.32 -28.62
N GLU A 44 -0.85 -1.75 -29.38
CA GLU A 44 0.56 -1.77 -28.98
C GLU A 44 1.09 -0.39 -28.57
N HIS A 45 0.78 0.66 -29.35
CA HIS A 45 1.29 2.00 -29.06
C HIS A 45 0.75 2.56 -27.74
N ILE A 46 -0.52 2.29 -27.42
CA ILE A 46 -1.16 2.73 -26.17
C ILE A 46 -0.59 1.95 -24.98
N LEU A 47 -0.35 0.64 -25.16
CA LEU A 47 0.27 -0.20 -24.12
C LEU A 47 1.69 0.24 -23.79
N GLU A 48 2.51 0.51 -24.80
CA GLU A 48 3.88 0.99 -24.64
C GLU A 48 3.91 2.37 -23.97
N THR A 49 3.08 3.30 -24.46
CA THR A 49 2.94 4.63 -23.86
C THR A 49 2.51 4.56 -22.39
N ARG A 50 1.54 3.69 -22.07
CA ARG A 50 1.10 3.47 -20.68
C ARG A 50 2.22 2.91 -19.81
N LYS A 51 3.01 1.96 -20.31
CA LYS A 51 4.14 1.37 -19.59
C LYS A 51 5.15 2.45 -19.22
N GLN A 52 5.58 3.24 -20.20
CA GLN A 52 6.53 4.35 -20.00
C GLN A 52 6.00 5.39 -19.01
N LYS A 53 4.75 5.84 -19.17
CA LYS A 53 4.13 6.82 -18.27
C LYS A 53 3.96 6.28 -16.84
N LYS A 54 3.67 4.99 -16.69
CA LYS A 54 3.56 4.34 -15.37
C LYS A 54 4.93 4.24 -14.68
N GLU A 55 5.99 3.92 -15.41
CA GLU A 55 7.36 3.90 -14.90
C GLU A 55 7.82 5.30 -14.49
N LEU A 56 7.57 6.30 -15.32
CA LEU A 56 7.84 7.71 -15.04
C LEU A 56 7.12 8.17 -13.75
N TYR A 57 5.81 7.90 -13.65
CA TYR A 57 5.02 8.21 -12.46
C TYR A 57 5.58 7.53 -11.20
N ALA A 58 5.93 6.24 -11.29
CA ALA A 58 6.46 5.50 -10.14
C ALA A 58 7.84 6.03 -9.69
N ASN A 59 8.70 6.38 -10.64
CA ASN A 59 10.02 6.95 -10.35
C ASN A 59 9.89 8.33 -9.70
N LYS A 60 9.07 9.22 -10.28
CA LYS A 60 8.82 10.55 -9.71
C LYS A 60 8.18 10.47 -8.33
N MET A 61 7.24 9.55 -8.13
CA MET A 61 6.62 9.34 -6.82
C MET A 61 7.66 8.93 -5.75
N ARG A 62 8.59 8.03 -6.10
CA ARG A 62 9.69 7.62 -5.21
C ARG A 62 10.65 8.78 -4.92
N GLU A 63 11.00 9.56 -5.94
CA GLU A 63 11.88 10.72 -5.80
C GLU A 63 11.27 11.79 -4.89
N GLU A 64 10.04 12.22 -5.15
CA GLU A 64 9.36 13.27 -4.40
C GLU A 64 9.09 12.85 -2.95
N SER A 65 8.68 11.59 -2.72
CA SER A 65 8.50 11.06 -1.36
C SER A 65 9.83 10.98 -0.60
N THR A 66 10.91 10.57 -1.26
CA THR A 66 12.24 10.50 -0.62
C THR A 66 12.78 11.90 -0.34
N ARG A 67 12.63 12.84 -1.28
CA ARG A 67 13.06 14.23 -1.11
C ARG A 67 12.34 14.87 0.06
N HIS A 68 11.01 14.76 0.11
CA HIS A 68 10.23 15.31 1.21
C HIS A 68 10.55 14.62 2.55
N PHE A 69 10.86 13.32 2.54
CA PHE A 69 11.28 12.63 3.76
C PHE A 69 12.64 13.14 4.26
N ARG A 70 13.59 13.42 3.36
CA ARG A 70 14.87 14.05 3.74
C ARG A 70 14.66 15.46 4.28
N GLU A 71 13.89 16.29 3.59
CA GLU A 71 13.50 17.63 4.05
C GLU A 71 12.86 17.55 5.45
N PHE A 72 12.00 16.55 5.66
CA PHE A 72 11.38 16.28 6.95
C PHE A 72 12.40 15.90 8.03
N CYS A 73 13.39 15.07 7.72
CA CYS A 73 14.46 14.70 8.66
C CYS A 73 15.42 15.87 8.96
N GLU A 74 15.63 16.76 8.00
CA GLU A 74 16.49 17.95 8.13
C GLU A 74 15.81 19.11 8.89
N LEU A 75 14.48 19.10 8.98
CA LEU A 75 13.72 20.04 9.80
C LEU A 75 14.07 19.85 11.29
N GLN A 76 15.02 20.66 11.77
CA GLN A 76 15.39 20.87 13.17
C GLN A 76 14.28 21.60 13.96
N THR A 77 13.03 21.18 13.78
CA THR A 77 11.95 21.54 14.69
C THR A 77 12.05 20.64 15.93
N LYS A 78 11.81 21.20 17.12
CA LYS A 78 11.85 20.49 18.43
C LYS A 78 10.97 19.21 18.51
N GLU A 79 10.17 18.92 17.49
CA GLU A 79 9.45 17.66 17.33
C GLU A 79 10.41 16.61 16.71
N ASN A 80 10.94 15.71 17.53
CA ASN A 80 11.69 14.52 17.08
C ASN A 80 10.85 13.73 16.05
N VAL A 81 11.46 13.18 14.98
CA VAL A 81 10.81 12.32 13.96
C VAL A 81 9.86 11.28 14.59
N TRP A 82 10.27 10.70 15.71
CA TRP A 82 9.48 9.72 16.46
C TRP A 82 8.19 10.31 17.05
N SER A 83 8.19 11.58 17.45
CA SER A 83 7.00 12.27 17.99
C SER A 83 5.93 12.48 16.92
N LEU A 84 6.30 12.84 15.69
CA LEU A 84 5.36 12.94 14.57
C LEU A 84 4.83 11.56 14.17
N MET A 85 5.73 10.57 14.02
CA MET A 85 5.34 9.22 13.63
C MET A 85 4.39 8.60 14.66
N ASN A 86 4.67 8.76 15.96
CA ASN A 86 3.76 8.32 17.01
C ASN A 86 2.41 9.05 16.95
N ARG A 87 2.38 10.35 16.64
CA ARG A 87 1.12 11.09 16.44
C ARG A 87 0.31 10.59 15.25
N LEU A 88 0.97 10.25 14.15
CA LEU A 88 0.33 9.69 12.96
C LEU A 88 -0.20 8.27 13.23
N LEU A 89 0.61 7.41 13.87
CA LEU A 89 0.26 6.04 14.22
C LEU A 89 -0.84 5.95 15.30
N LYS A 90 -0.88 6.89 16.25
CA LYS A 90 -1.99 6.99 17.22
C LYS A 90 -3.36 7.14 16.56
N ASN A 91 -3.41 7.75 15.37
CA ASN A 91 -4.65 7.91 14.60
C ASN A 91 -4.88 6.77 13.61
N ALA A 92 -3.92 5.86 13.44
CA ALA A 92 -4.11 4.68 12.62
C ALA A 92 -4.96 3.67 13.39
N THR A 93 -5.91 3.03 12.70
CA THR A 93 -6.72 1.97 13.29
C THR A 93 -5.79 0.86 13.75
N PRO A 94 -5.85 0.41 15.02
CA PRO A 94 -5.01 -0.68 15.48
C PRO A 94 -5.23 -1.89 14.58
N ARG A 95 -4.15 -2.42 14.02
CA ARG A 95 -4.22 -3.63 13.20
C ARG A 95 -4.43 -4.79 14.16
N HIS A 96 -5.68 -5.19 14.33
CA HIS A 96 -6.00 -6.38 15.10
C HIS A 96 -5.39 -7.60 14.39
N PRO A 97 -4.74 -8.51 15.13
CA PRO A 97 -4.31 -9.77 14.54
C PRO A 97 -5.55 -10.51 14.00
N PRO A 98 -5.40 -11.24 12.88
CA PRO A 98 -6.50 -12.03 12.34
C PRO A 98 -6.96 -13.06 13.39
N VAL A 99 -8.27 -13.08 13.65
CA VAL A 99 -8.88 -13.96 14.67
C VAL A 99 -8.90 -15.42 14.19
N THR A 100 -8.89 -15.62 12.87
CA THR A 100 -9.00 -16.92 12.22
C THR A 100 -7.79 -17.18 11.33
N LEU A 101 -7.36 -18.44 11.28
CA LEU A 101 -6.24 -18.93 10.49
C LEU A 101 -6.78 -19.83 9.37
N ASN A 102 -6.21 -19.73 8.18
CA ASN A 102 -6.54 -20.61 7.06
C ASN A 102 -5.71 -21.89 7.14
N ARG A 103 -6.38 -23.06 7.23
CA ARG A 103 -5.79 -24.40 7.22
C ARG A 103 -5.97 -25.08 5.84
N GLY A 104 -5.77 -24.31 4.77
CA GLY A 104 -5.87 -24.78 3.38
C GLY A 104 -7.31 -24.82 2.85
N SER A 105 -8.15 -25.70 3.40
CA SER A 105 -9.55 -25.89 2.97
C SER A 105 -10.59 -25.38 3.97
N THR A 106 -10.19 -25.13 5.22
CA THR A 106 -11.06 -24.64 6.29
C THR A 106 -10.41 -23.49 7.06
N TYR A 107 -11.25 -22.62 7.62
CA TYR A 107 -10.82 -21.56 8.53
C TYR A 107 -11.12 -21.97 9.96
N THR A 108 -10.22 -21.66 10.89
CA THR A 108 -10.52 -21.78 12.32
C THR A 108 -11.63 -20.80 12.69
N THR A 109 -12.47 -21.19 13.65
CA THR A 109 -13.68 -20.43 14.04
C THR A 109 -13.48 -19.65 15.34
N ASP A 110 -12.57 -20.13 16.19
CA ASP A 110 -12.30 -19.55 17.50
C ASP A 110 -10.80 -19.33 17.73
N SER A 111 -10.50 -18.37 18.61
CA SER A 111 -9.18 -18.03 19.11
C SER A 111 -8.41 -19.23 19.67
N GLN A 112 -9.08 -20.14 20.40
CA GLN A 112 -8.42 -21.34 20.92
C GLN A 112 -8.03 -22.32 19.81
N GLU A 113 -8.88 -22.46 18.80
CA GLU A 113 -8.63 -23.32 17.64
C GLU A 113 -7.47 -22.77 16.82
N THR A 114 -7.44 -21.44 16.60
CA THR A 114 -6.32 -20.73 15.96
C THR A 114 -5.01 -20.96 16.73
N ALA A 115 -5.01 -20.82 18.05
CA ALA A 115 -3.83 -21.04 18.88
C ALA A 115 -3.33 -22.48 18.80
N LYS A 116 -4.23 -23.47 18.88
CA LYS A 116 -3.87 -24.90 18.73
C LYS A 116 -3.31 -25.21 17.35
N ALA A 117 -3.91 -24.66 16.28
CA ALA A 117 -3.42 -24.85 14.92
C ALA A 117 -2.01 -24.26 14.73
N LEU A 118 -1.74 -23.09 15.31
CA LEU A 118 -0.40 -22.50 15.31
C LEU A 118 0.60 -23.35 16.08
N LEU A 119 0.23 -23.83 17.27
CA LEU A 119 1.10 -24.68 18.08
C LEU A 119 1.46 -25.97 17.35
N HIS A 120 0.49 -26.69 16.78
CA HIS A 120 0.78 -27.90 16.01
C HIS A 120 1.60 -27.64 14.75
N HIS A 121 1.47 -26.47 14.13
CA HIS A 121 2.28 -26.11 12.96
C HIS A 121 3.74 -25.79 13.33
N PHE A 122 3.98 -25.08 14.44
CA PHE A 122 5.32 -24.71 14.89
C PHE A 122 6.02 -25.83 15.67
N TYR A 123 5.25 -26.65 16.38
CA TYR A 123 5.70 -27.73 17.24
C TYR A 123 4.85 -28.98 16.94
N PRO A 124 5.14 -29.67 15.82
CA PRO A 124 4.50 -30.95 15.55
C PRO A 124 4.89 -31.95 16.65
N ASP A 125 4.01 -32.89 16.96
CA ASP A 125 4.31 -33.91 17.97
C ASP A 125 5.49 -34.76 17.49
N ASP A 126 6.45 -35.02 18.40
CA ASP A 126 7.58 -35.91 18.17
C ASP A 126 7.10 -37.37 18.14
N SER A 127 6.34 -37.74 17.11
CA SER A 127 6.03 -39.15 16.83
C SER A 127 7.27 -39.85 16.25
N PRO A 128 7.51 -41.13 16.56
CA PRO A 128 8.66 -41.87 16.01
C PRO A 128 8.65 -42.03 14.47
N ASP A 129 7.55 -41.66 13.81
CA ASP A 129 7.37 -41.73 12.35
C ASP A 129 7.72 -40.43 11.60
N THR A 130 8.12 -39.35 12.28
CA THR A 130 8.52 -38.08 11.62
C THR A 130 10.00 -38.02 11.21
N LEU A 131 10.74 -39.13 11.38
CA LEU A 131 12.13 -39.33 10.95
C LEU A 131 12.21 -40.30 9.76
N THR A 132 11.62 -39.96 8.62
CA THR A 132 11.95 -40.51 7.29
C THR A 132 11.82 -39.43 6.25
#